data_AF-A0AAU7ZG57-F1
#
_entry.id   AF-A0AAU7ZG57-F1
#
_cell.length_a   1.000
_cell.length_b   1.000
_cell.length_c   1.000
_cell.angle_alpha   90.00
_cell.angle_beta   90.00
_cell.angle_gamma   90.00
#
_symmetry.space_group_name_H-M   'P 1'
#
loop_
_entity.id
_entity.type
_entity.pdbx_description
1 polymer ?
#
loop_
_entity_poly.entity_id
_entity_poly.type
_entity_poly.pdbx_seq_one_letter_code
_entity_poly.pdbx_strand_id
1 'polypeptide(L)'
;MHAFSLTRTSDSSAVESIRLDGLGLTHISGPESGLRQLAGSEAAASQLVVLISTLSPVPFHERYQQQKTSQLTPMGNAVDYTRPDPPLREDLRLLVERYLHSATPADHVAAHQQLQTPFQSWIASGPALDALAPEHPKLNQLTLRRSQLTQLGQLGIQSLASIESHTPPTAAWIEAQSTLLKTSADHSELTDFVILPPLQQLVDTAGKQVVTGPSSR
;
A
#
# COMPACT_ATOMS: atom_id res chain seq x y z
N MET A 1 21.79 -9.09 37.58
CA MET A 1 21.45 -7.80 36.93
C MET A 1 21.72 -7.95 35.45
N HIS A 2 20.69 -7.73 34.61
CA HIS A 2 20.71 -7.52 33.15
C HIS A 2 21.23 -8.68 32.26
N ALA A 3 20.64 -9.02 31.11
CA ALA A 3 19.57 -8.42 30.33
C ALA A 3 18.81 -9.52 29.57
N PHE A 4 17.48 -9.50 29.63
CA PHE A 4 16.63 -10.26 28.71
C PHE A 4 16.62 -9.49 27.39
N SER A 5 17.18 -10.07 26.33
CA SER A 5 17.19 -9.50 24.99
C SER A 5 15.77 -9.50 24.42
N LEU A 6 15.13 -8.33 24.38
CA LEU A 6 13.87 -8.09 23.68
C LEU A 6 14.19 -7.77 22.21
N THR A 7 14.45 -8.80 21.41
CA THR A 7 14.52 -8.71 19.95
C THR A 7 13.77 -9.89 19.32
N ARG A 8 12.43 -9.86 19.40
CA ARG A 8 11.47 -10.56 18.51
C ARG A 8 10.05 -10.43 19.05
N THR A 9 9.28 -9.48 18.56
CA THR A 9 7.82 -9.44 18.82
C THR A 9 7.01 -9.43 17.52
N SER A 10 7.49 -8.80 16.45
CA SER A 10 6.82 -8.83 15.13
C SER A 10 6.81 -10.23 14.50
N ASP A 11 7.96 -10.90 14.41
CA ASP A 11 8.07 -12.25 13.80
C ASP A 11 7.26 -13.32 14.53
N SER A 12 7.15 -13.24 15.87
CA SER A 12 6.41 -14.23 16.65
C SER A 12 4.92 -14.22 16.29
N SER A 13 4.35 -13.04 16.01
CA SER A 13 2.94 -12.91 15.65
C SER A 13 2.64 -13.48 14.27
N ALA A 14 3.53 -13.30 13.29
CA ALA A 14 3.36 -13.80 11.93
C ALA A 14 3.41 -15.34 11.90
N VAL A 15 4.35 -15.93 12.64
CA VAL A 15 4.46 -17.38 12.76
C VAL A 15 3.23 -17.99 13.43
N GLU A 16 2.76 -17.41 14.54
CA GLU A 16 1.54 -17.89 15.20
C GLU A 16 0.30 -17.70 14.33
N SER A 17 0.23 -16.61 13.56
CA SER A 17 -0.84 -16.36 12.59
C SER A 17 -0.91 -17.48 11.54
N ILE A 18 0.22 -17.91 10.98
CA ILE A 18 0.27 -19.04 10.03
C ILE A 18 -0.13 -20.35 10.71
N ARG A 19 0.36 -20.59 11.94
CA ARG A 19 0.03 -21.80 12.70
C ARG A 19 -1.46 -21.90 12.96
N LEU A 20 -2.09 -20.81 13.38
CA LEU A 20 -3.52 -20.72 13.64
C LEU A 20 -4.36 -20.91 12.36
N ASP A 21 -3.89 -20.41 11.22
CA ASP A 21 -4.55 -20.63 9.94
C ASP A 21 -4.53 -22.13 9.57
N GLY A 22 -3.38 -22.80 9.76
CA GLY A 22 -3.24 -24.25 9.58
C GLY A 22 -4.07 -25.10 10.55
N LEU A 23 -4.54 -24.52 11.66
CA LEU A 23 -5.49 -25.13 12.60
C LEU A 23 -6.96 -24.88 12.21
N GLY A 24 -7.21 -24.21 11.10
CA GLY A 24 -8.55 -23.96 10.54
C GLY A 24 -9.18 -22.64 10.95
N LEU A 25 -8.43 -21.67 11.51
CA LEU A 25 -8.98 -20.33 11.78
C LEU A 25 -9.15 -19.47 10.51
N THR A 26 -8.51 -19.84 9.40
CA THR A 26 -8.73 -19.26 8.05
C THR A 26 -8.62 -17.73 7.93
N HIS A 27 -8.01 -17.03 8.90
CA HIS A 27 -7.88 -15.58 8.87
C HIS A 27 -6.85 -15.09 7.84
N ILE A 28 -6.02 -15.99 7.29
CA ILE A 28 -5.15 -15.73 6.14
C ILE A 28 -5.78 -16.31 4.87
N SER A 29 -6.10 -17.61 4.88
CA SER A 29 -6.57 -18.34 3.68
C SER A 29 -8.00 -18.01 3.26
N GLY A 30 -8.86 -17.60 4.20
CA GLY A 30 -10.25 -17.19 3.96
C GLY A 30 -10.35 -15.95 3.07
N PRO A 31 -9.69 -14.83 3.41
CA PRO A 31 -9.60 -13.66 2.54
C PRO A 31 -9.12 -14.00 1.13
N GLU A 32 -8.06 -14.82 0.98
CA GLU A 32 -7.55 -15.22 -0.35
C GLU A 32 -8.62 -15.96 -1.17
N SER A 33 -9.38 -16.86 -0.54
CA SER A 33 -10.50 -17.54 -1.21
C SER A 33 -11.60 -16.56 -1.62
N GLY A 34 -11.87 -15.56 -0.79
CA GLY A 34 -12.79 -14.48 -1.10
C GLY A 34 -12.36 -13.67 -2.31
N LEU A 35 -11.09 -13.32 -2.40
CA LEU A 35 -10.53 -12.58 -3.55
C LEU A 35 -10.65 -13.38 -4.85
N ARG A 36 -10.43 -14.70 -4.81
CA ARG A 36 -10.71 -15.59 -5.96
C ARG A 36 -12.17 -15.59 -6.36
N GLN A 37 -13.09 -15.61 -5.40
CA GLN A 37 -14.52 -15.53 -5.67
C GLN A 37 -14.92 -14.19 -6.29
N LEU A 38 -14.32 -13.08 -5.85
CA LEU A 38 -14.55 -11.76 -6.42
C LEU A 38 -14.04 -11.63 -7.85
N ALA A 39 -12.84 -12.17 -8.09
CA ALA A 39 -12.08 -11.97 -9.31
C ALA A 39 -12.35 -13.06 -10.38
N GLY A 40 -13.02 -14.15 -10.01
CA GLY A 40 -13.42 -15.24 -10.91
C GLY A 40 -12.30 -16.18 -11.38
N SER A 41 -11.02 -15.85 -11.11
CA SER A 41 -9.87 -16.70 -11.43
C SER A 41 -8.67 -16.38 -10.53
N GLU A 42 -7.69 -17.29 -10.48
CA GLU A 42 -6.43 -17.08 -9.75
C GLU A 42 -5.63 -15.88 -10.30
N ALA A 43 -5.52 -15.78 -11.63
CA ALA A 43 -4.77 -14.70 -12.27
C ALA A 43 -5.39 -13.32 -12.00
N ALA A 44 -6.72 -13.24 -11.94
CA ALA A 44 -7.42 -12.03 -11.57
C ALA A 44 -7.28 -11.73 -10.07
N ALA A 45 -7.36 -12.76 -9.22
CA ALA A 45 -7.21 -12.63 -7.78
C ALA A 45 -5.81 -12.10 -7.41
N SER A 46 -4.75 -12.52 -8.10
CA SER A 46 -3.41 -12.01 -7.84
C SER A 46 -3.28 -10.50 -8.10
N GLN A 47 -4.00 -9.97 -9.11
CA GLN A 47 -4.04 -8.51 -9.34
C GLN A 47 -4.82 -7.80 -8.23
N LEU A 48 -5.91 -8.41 -7.75
CA LEU A 48 -6.70 -7.86 -6.67
C LEU A 48 -5.93 -7.88 -5.34
N VAL A 49 -5.10 -8.88 -5.09
CA VAL A 49 -4.20 -8.96 -3.93
C VAL A 49 -3.25 -7.76 -3.89
N VAL A 50 -2.70 -7.33 -5.03
CA VAL A 50 -1.83 -6.14 -5.09
C VAL A 50 -2.57 -4.94 -4.52
N LEU A 51 -3.80 -4.68 -4.99
CA LEU A 51 -4.62 -3.59 -4.47
C LEU A 51 -4.99 -3.77 -2.99
N ILE A 52 -5.55 -4.91 -2.63
CA ILE A 52 -6.05 -5.17 -1.27
C ILE A 52 -4.95 -5.11 -0.23
N SER A 53 -3.72 -5.49 -0.56
CA SER A 53 -2.56 -5.39 0.35
C SER A 53 -2.22 -3.95 0.74
N THR A 54 -2.65 -2.96 -0.06
CA THR A 54 -2.42 -1.53 0.19
C THR A 54 -3.55 -0.88 0.99
N LEU A 55 -4.60 -1.64 1.30
CA LEU A 55 -5.84 -1.15 1.90
C LEU A 55 -6.06 -1.75 3.30
N SER A 56 -6.63 -0.95 4.18
CA SER A 56 -7.31 -1.40 5.39
C SER A 56 -8.80 -1.08 5.30
N PRO A 57 -9.68 -1.82 5.98
CA PRO A 57 -11.07 -1.39 6.14
C PRO A 57 -11.13 -0.06 6.90
N VAL A 58 -12.11 0.78 6.57
CA VAL A 58 -12.43 1.97 7.39
C VAL A 58 -12.80 1.55 8.82
N PRO A 59 -12.68 2.46 9.81
CA PRO A 59 -13.12 2.18 11.17
C PRO A 59 -14.56 1.65 11.24
N PHE A 60 -14.85 0.77 12.21
CA PHE A 60 -16.17 0.12 12.32
C PHE A 60 -17.36 1.08 12.36
N HIS A 61 -17.21 2.26 12.99
CA HIS A 61 -18.27 3.26 13.06
C HIS A 61 -18.57 3.88 11.68
N GLU A 62 -17.54 4.19 10.90
CA GLU A 62 -17.69 4.67 9.52
C GLU A 62 -18.39 3.63 8.64
N ARG A 63 -17.94 2.38 8.73
CA ARG A 63 -18.54 1.27 7.98
C ARG A 63 -20.02 1.09 8.30
N TYR A 64 -20.38 1.14 9.58
CA TYR A 64 -21.77 1.02 10.02
C TYR A 64 -22.62 2.21 9.54
N GLN A 65 -22.11 3.43 9.59
CA GLN A 65 -22.83 4.61 9.11
C GLN A 65 -23.09 4.57 7.60
N GLN A 66 -22.10 4.11 6.82
CA GLN A 66 -22.18 4.05 5.36
C GLN A 66 -23.04 2.88 4.86
N GLN A 67 -22.85 1.67 5.41
CA GLN A 67 -23.55 0.47 4.93
C GLN A 67 -24.85 0.16 5.68
N LYS A 68 -25.03 0.70 6.89
CA LYS A 68 -26.14 0.37 7.81
C LYS A 68 -26.30 -1.14 7.99
N THR A 69 -25.19 -1.80 8.31
CA THR A 69 -25.12 -3.26 8.33
C THR A 69 -26.06 -3.89 9.37
N SER A 70 -26.56 -5.08 9.06
CA SER A 70 -27.34 -5.93 9.95
C SER A 70 -26.85 -7.38 9.86
N GLN A 71 -27.45 -8.29 10.62
CA GLN A 71 -27.15 -9.73 10.55
C GLN A 71 -27.45 -10.35 9.16
N LEU A 72 -28.23 -9.65 8.32
CA LEU A 72 -28.58 -10.08 6.96
C LEU A 72 -27.70 -9.43 5.89
N THR A 73 -26.75 -8.56 6.27
CA THR A 73 -25.86 -7.94 5.30
C THR A 73 -24.92 -9.00 4.71
N PRO A 74 -24.91 -9.17 3.37
CA PRO A 74 -24.05 -10.16 2.75
C PRO A 74 -22.58 -9.78 2.95
N MET A 75 -21.81 -10.74 3.45
CA MET A 75 -20.35 -10.68 3.46
C MET A 75 -19.84 -11.24 2.14
N GLY A 76 -18.92 -10.52 1.51
CA GLY A 76 -18.34 -10.90 0.22
C GLY A 76 -18.18 -9.72 -0.74
N ASN A 77 -17.96 -8.54 -0.17
CA ASN A 77 -17.45 -7.36 -0.86
C ASN A 77 -15.94 -7.27 -0.65
N ALA A 78 -15.25 -6.46 -1.45
CA ALA A 78 -13.80 -6.38 -1.36
C ALA A 78 -13.27 -5.98 0.04
N VAL A 79 -13.98 -5.09 0.73
CA VAL A 79 -13.67 -4.68 2.12
C VAL A 79 -13.75 -5.83 3.13
N ASP A 80 -14.52 -6.89 2.86
CA ASP A 80 -14.61 -8.05 3.77
C ASP A 80 -13.36 -8.92 3.75
N TYR A 81 -12.51 -8.74 2.75
CA TYR A 81 -11.28 -9.47 2.54
C TYR A 81 -10.03 -8.60 2.74
N THR A 82 -10.19 -7.35 3.18
CA THR A 82 -9.06 -6.50 3.58
C THR A 82 -8.62 -6.81 5.00
N ARG A 83 -7.31 -6.69 5.27
CA ARG A 83 -6.77 -6.85 6.63
C ARG A 83 -6.81 -5.51 7.36
N PRO A 84 -7.20 -5.44 8.65
CA PRO A 84 -7.10 -4.23 9.46
C PRO A 84 -5.68 -3.64 9.50
N ASP A 85 -4.68 -4.51 9.58
CA ASP A 85 -3.26 -4.14 9.61
C ASP A 85 -2.46 -4.99 8.60
N PRO A 86 -2.47 -4.63 7.31
CA PRO A 86 -1.70 -5.36 6.30
C PRO A 86 -0.18 -5.21 6.55
N PRO A 87 0.63 -6.28 6.37
CA PRO A 87 2.08 -6.22 6.59
C PRO A 87 2.77 -5.09 5.81
N LEU A 88 2.27 -4.81 4.61
CA LEU A 88 2.76 -3.76 3.72
C LEU A 88 2.85 -2.38 4.39
N ARG A 89 1.99 -2.07 5.38
CA ARG A 89 2.04 -0.81 6.14
C ARG A 89 3.43 -0.59 6.74
N GLU A 90 3.96 -1.62 7.39
CA GLU A 90 5.24 -1.54 8.08
C GLU A 90 6.41 -1.83 7.13
N ASP A 91 6.26 -2.82 6.26
CA ASP A 91 7.31 -3.21 5.31
C ASP A 91 7.71 -2.04 4.40
N LEU A 92 6.72 -1.30 3.87
CA LEU A 92 6.98 -0.15 3.02
C LEU A 92 7.60 1.01 3.81
N ARG A 93 7.15 1.26 5.05
CA ARG A 93 7.71 2.30 5.92
C ARG A 93 9.20 2.05 6.16
N LEU A 94 9.55 0.84 6.58
CA LEU A 94 10.93 0.44 6.82
C LEU A 94 11.77 0.49 5.55
N LEU A 95 11.21 0.09 4.42
CA LEU A 95 11.92 0.11 3.14
C LEU A 95 12.21 1.54 2.65
N VAL A 96 11.24 2.46 2.77
CA VAL A 96 11.45 3.88 2.47
C VAL A 96 12.47 4.50 3.43
N GLU A 97 12.39 4.20 4.73
CA GLU A 97 13.38 4.68 5.69
C GLU A 97 14.79 4.19 5.38
N ARG A 98 14.93 2.91 5.01
CA ARG A 98 16.21 2.32 4.60
C ARG A 98 16.77 2.98 3.35
N TYR A 99 15.92 3.30 2.37
CA TYR A 99 16.32 4.01 1.16
C TYR A 99 16.80 5.43 1.47
N LEU A 100 16.01 6.19 2.23
CA LEU A 100 16.29 7.60 2.54
C LEU A 100 17.46 7.81 3.51
N HIS A 101 17.73 6.84 4.39
CA HIS A 101 18.74 6.95 5.44
C HIS A 101 19.82 5.86 5.33
N SER A 102 20.03 5.33 4.12
CA SER A 102 21.03 4.29 3.86
C SER A 102 22.42 4.72 4.32
N ALA A 103 23.06 3.92 5.19
CA ALA A 103 24.42 4.20 5.66
C ALA A 103 25.50 3.86 4.63
N THR A 104 25.17 3.01 3.64
CA THR A 104 26.09 2.58 2.58
C THR A 104 25.47 2.74 1.19
N PRO A 105 26.27 3.00 0.14
CA PRO A 105 25.77 3.04 -1.23
C PRO A 105 25.12 1.72 -1.69
N ALA A 106 25.64 0.58 -1.21
CA ALA A 106 25.09 -0.73 -1.55
C ALA A 106 23.67 -0.90 -0.98
N ASP A 107 23.45 -0.48 0.27
CA ASP A 107 22.12 -0.51 0.88
C ASP A 107 21.14 0.44 0.17
N HIS A 108 21.61 1.61 -0.25
CA HIS A 108 20.82 2.58 -1.00
C HIS A 108 20.28 1.96 -2.30
N VAL A 109 21.19 1.43 -3.12
CA VAL A 109 20.86 0.81 -4.42
C VAL A 109 19.91 -0.38 -4.22
N ALA A 110 20.16 -1.22 -3.22
CA ALA A 110 19.30 -2.36 -2.92
C ALA A 110 17.89 -1.92 -2.51
N ALA A 111 17.77 -0.93 -1.62
CA ALA A 111 16.48 -0.41 -1.19
C ALA A 111 15.72 0.29 -2.33
N HIS A 112 16.42 1.04 -3.18
CA HIS A 112 15.86 1.65 -4.38
C HIS A 112 15.25 0.59 -5.32
N GLN A 113 16.01 -0.46 -5.65
CA GLN A 113 15.53 -1.57 -6.50
C GLN A 113 14.33 -2.29 -5.88
N GLN A 114 14.37 -2.50 -4.56
CA GLN A 114 13.26 -3.11 -3.82
C GLN A 114 11.99 -2.25 -3.86
N LEU A 115 12.10 -0.92 -3.82
CA LEU A 115 10.95 0.00 -3.92
C LEU A 115 10.35 0.06 -5.32
N GLN A 116 11.15 -0.11 -6.38
CA GLN A 116 10.63 -0.11 -7.74
C GLN A 116 9.61 -1.22 -7.99
N THR A 117 9.82 -2.39 -7.38
CA THR A 117 8.97 -3.58 -7.58
C THR A 117 7.50 -3.34 -7.17
N PRO A 118 7.17 -2.92 -5.92
CA PRO A 118 5.80 -2.63 -5.55
C PRO A 118 5.22 -1.46 -6.35
N PHE A 119 5.98 -0.40 -6.64
CA PHE A 119 5.45 0.71 -7.43
C PHE A 119 5.08 0.31 -8.87
N GLN A 120 5.90 -0.53 -9.50
CA GLN A 120 5.58 -1.08 -10.82
C GLN A 120 4.37 -2.02 -10.78
N SER A 121 4.25 -2.86 -9.73
CA SER A 121 3.09 -3.75 -9.60
C SER A 121 1.79 -2.96 -9.39
N TRP A 122 1.83 -1.87 -8.63
CA TRP A 122 0.70 -0.95 -8.45
C TRP A 122 0.24 -0.35 -9.78
N ILE A 123 1.19 0.16 -10.58
CA ILE A 123 0.92 0.72 -11.91
C ILE A 123 0.28 -0.33 -12.84
N ALA A 124 0.80 -1.56 -12.82
CA ALA A 124 0.31 -2.63 -13.67
C ALA A 124 -1.07 -3.17 -13.23
N SER A 125 -1.37 -3.12 -11.93
CA SER A 125 -2.60 -3.69 -11.38
C SER A 125 -3.87 -3.00 -11.85
N GLY A 126 -3.84 -1.67 -12.05
CA GLY A 126 -5.01 -0.89 -12.46
C GLY A 126 -5.59 -1.34 -13.80
N PRO A 127 -4.83 -1.23 -14.91
CA PRO A 127 -5.27 -1.70 -16.23
C PRO A 127 -5.65 -3.18 -16.25
N ALA A 128 -4.93 -4.03 -15.49
CA ALA A 128 -5.24 -5.45 -15.41
C ALA A 128 -6.61 -5.71 -14.77
N LEU A 129 -6.94 -4.99 -13.68
CA LEU A 129 -8.25 -5.08 -13.03
C LEU A 129 -9.36 -4.40 -13.85
N ASP A 130 -9.05 -3.33 -14.58
CA ASP A 130 -10.01 -2.66 -15.47
C ASP A 130 -10.45 -3.55 -16.62
N ALA A 131 -9.53 -4.33 -17.19
CA ALA A 131 -9.85 -5.33 -18.20
C ALA A 131 -10.80 -6.44 -17.69
N LEU A 132 -10.76 -6.73 -16.39
CA LEU A 132 -11.57 -7.78 -15.74
C LEU A 132 -12.94 -7.29 -15.24
N ALA A 133 -13.07 -5.99 -14.99
CA ALA A 133 -14.28 -5.41 -14.40
C ALA A 133 -15.59 -5.63 -15.19
N PRO A 134 -15.62 -5.69 -16.55
CA PRO A 134 -16.84 -5.99 -17.30
C PRO A 134 -17.41 -7.38 -17.00
N GLU A 135 -16.55 -8.38 -16.77
CA GLU A 135 -16.94 -9.76 -16.49
C GLU A 135 -17.15 -10.02 -14.99
N HIS A 136 -16.56 -9.18 -14.14
CA HIS A 136 -16.62 -9.29 -12.69
C HIS A 136 -17.11 -7.98 -12.04
N PRO A 137 -18.44 -7.70 -12.04
CA PRO A 137 -18.99 -6.42 -11.60
C PRO A 137 -18.66 -6.03 -10.15
N LYS A 138 -18.33 -7.01 -9.29
CA LYS A 138 -17.90 -6.72 -7.91
C LYS A 138 -16.59 -5.93 -7.84
N LEU A 139 -15.74 -5.99 -8.88
CA LEU A 139 -14.53 -5.17 -8.96
C LEU A 139 -14.84 -3.67 -9.07
N ASN A 140 -16.05 -3.30 -9.52
CA ASN A 140 -16.46 -1.90 -9.62
C ASN A 140 -16.58 -1.21 -8.25
N GLN A 141 -16.63 -1.99 -7.16
CA GLN A 141 -16.62 -1.47 -5.79
C GLN A 141 -15.29 -0.79 -5.42
N LEU A 142 -14.22 -1.03 -6.17
CA LEU A 142 -12.88 -0.48 -5.92
C LEU A 142 -12.38 0.38 -7.09
N THR A 143 -13.29 1.02 -7.83
CA THR A 143 -12.92 1.77 -9.04
C THR A 143 -12.05 2.97 -8.72
N LEU A 144 -12.39 3.73 -7.67
CA LEU A 144 -11.59 4.87 -7.27
C LEU A 144 -10.23 4.41 -6.76
N ARG A 145 -10.20 3.39 -5.88
CA ARG A 145 -8.96 2.87 -5.31
C ARG A 145 -8.02 2.27 -6.36
N ARG A 146 -8.53 1.58 -7.38
CA ARG A 146 -7.73 1.09 -8.52
C ARG A 146 -7.02 2.22 -9.28
N SER A 147 -7.76 3.28 -9.59
CA SER A 147 -7.23 4.45 -10.28
C SER A 147 -6.19 5.17 -9.43
N GLN A 148 -6.50 5.42 -8.16
CA GLN A 148 -5.59 6.07 -7.21
C GLN A 148 -4.31 5.25 -7.02
N LEU A 149 -4.38 3.93 -6.87
CA LEU A 149 -3.20 3.10 -6.68
C LEU A 149 -2.22 3.18 -7.87
N THR A 150 -2.75 3.22 -9.09
CA THR A 150 -1.93 3.41 -10.30
C THR A 150 -1.17 4.73 -10.24
N GLN A 151 -1.85 5.81 -9.84
CA GLN A 151 -1.24 7.14 -9.72
C GLN A 151 -0.23 7.20 -8.56
N LEU A 152 -0.51 6.54 -7.44
CA LEU A 152 0.41 6.44 -6.29
C LEU A 152 1.69 5.66 -6.64
N GLY A 153 1.58 4.62 -7.49
CA GLY A 153 2.75 3.93 -8.03
C GLY A 153 3.59 4.83 -8.94
N GLN A 154 2.95 5.63 -9.80
CA GLN A 154 3.65 6.61 -10.64
C GLN A 154 4.35 7.69 -9.80
N LEU A 155 3.68 8.20 -8.77
CA LEU A 155 4.25 9.12 -7.79
C LEU A 155 5.50 8.52 -7.17
N GLY A 156 5.45 7.28 -6.69
CA GLY A 156 6.60 6.59 -6.10
C GLY A 156 7.79 6.53 -7.06
N ILE A 157 7.59 6.07 -8.30
CA ILE A 157 8.65 6.01 -9.32
C ILE A 157 9.23 7.39 -9.63
N GLN A 158 8.39 8.41 -9.78
CA GLN A 158 8.83 9.77 -10.08
C GLN A 158 9.62 10.38 -8.91
N SER A 159 9.18 10.16 -7.66
CA SER A 159 9.90 10.57 -6.47
C SER A 159 11.29 9.94 -6.39
N LEU A 160 11.40 8.62 -6.65
CA LEU A 160 12.70 7.95 -6.71
C LEU A 160 13.61 8.60 -7.76
N ALA A 161 13.10 8.79 -8.99
CA ALA A 161 13.88 9.40 -10.06
C ALA A 161 14.36 10.83 -9.74
N SER A 162 13.52 11.65 -9.11
CA SER A 162 13.91 13.00 -8.67
C SER A 162 14.99 12.99 -7.59
N ILE A 163 14.91 12.06 -6.63
CA ILE A 163 15.91 11.91 -5.56
C ILE A 163 17.25 11.46 -6.16
N GLU A 164 17.25 10.43 -7.01
CA GLU A 164 18.47 9.89 -7.65
C GLU A 164 19.14 10.89 -8.59
N SER A 165 18.35 11.67 -9.33
CA SER A 165 18.88 12.70 -10.24
C SER A 165 19.28 14.00 -9.53
N HIS A 166 19.05 14.10 -8.21
CA HIS A 166 19.20 15.32 -7.42
C HIS A 166 18.53 16.55 -8.04
N THR A 167 17.51 16.33 -8.87
CA THR A 167 16.81 17.39 -9.59
C THR A 167 15.46 17.57 -8.94
N PRO A 168 15.22 18.71 -8.25
CA PRO A 168 13.97 18.93 -7.57
C PRO A 168 12.83 18.98 -8.60
N PRO A 169 11.69 18.33 -8.33
CA PRO A 169 10.52 18.42 -9.18
C PRO A 169 9.95 19.84 -9.16
N THR A 170 9.12 20.17 -10.15
CA THR A 170 8.50 21.50 -10.24
C THR A 170 7.50 21.71 -9.09
N ALA A 171 7.30 22.97 -8.68
CA ALA A 171 6.30 23.30 -7.65
C ALA A 171 4.89 22.79 -8.01
N ALA A 172 4.51 22.89 -9.30
CA ALA A 172 3.24 22.37 -9.80
C ALA A 172 3.12 20.84 -9.66
N TRP A 173 4.23 20.11 -9.84
CA TRP A 173 4.24 18.66 -9.60
C TRP A 173 4.05 18.34 -8.12
N ILE A 174 4.75 19.05 -7.22
CA ILE A 174 4.62 18.86 -5.76
C ILE A 174 3.17 19.11 -5.31
N GLU A 175 2.54 20.19 -5.81
CA GLU A 175 1.15 20.51 -5.51
C GLU A 175 0.17 19.43 -6.01
N ALA A 176 0.39 18.92 -7.24
CA ALA A 176 -0.39 17.84 -7.80
C ALA A 176 -0.28 16.55 -6.96
N GLN A 177 0.93 16.16 -6.56
CA GLN A 177 1.14 14.97 -5.73
C GLN A 177 0.57 15.15 -4.32
N SER A 178 0.70 16.34 -3.72
CA SER A 178 0.08 16.64 -2.42
C SER A 178 -1.44 16.53 -2.49
N THR A 179 -2.06 16.96 -3.59
CA THR A 179 -3.50 16.83 -3.81
C THR A 179 -3.91 15.37 -3.98
N LEU A 180 -3.15 14.58 -4.74
CA LEU A 180 -3.37 13.13 -4.87
C LEU A 180 -3.28 12.42 -3.51
N LEU A 181 -2.25 12.68 -2.72
CA LEU A 181 -2.07 12.07 -1.40
C LEU A 181 -3.21 12.45 -0.45
N LYS A 182 -3.62 13.74 -0.45
CA LYS A 182 -4.72 14.23 0.37
C LYS A 182 -6.05 13.58 -0.01
N THR A 183 -6.41 13.59 -1.29
CA THR A 183 -7.68 12.99 -1.76
C THR A 183 -7.68 11.46 -1.63
N SER A 184 -6.52 10.82 -1.66
CA SER A 184 -6.40 9.37 -1.41
C SER A 184 -6.55 9.01 0.06
N ALA A 185 -6.33 9.97 0.98
CA ALA A 185 -6.48 9.76 2.42
C ALA A 185 -7.94 9.76 2.89
N ASP A 186 -8.88 10.29 2.10
CA ASP A 186 -10.29 10.27 2.43
C ASP A 186 -10.84 8.84 2.46
N HIS A 187 -11.77 8.56 3.37
CA HIS A 187 -12.51 7.29 3.41
C HIS A 187 -13.29 7.11 2.11
N SER A 188 -13.00 6.06 1.36
CA SER A 188 -13.71 5.77 0.12
C SER A 188 -13.78 4.27 -0.14
N GLU A 189 -14.89 3.85 -0.72
CA GLU A 189 -15.14 2.43 -1.05
C GLU A 189 -14.95 1.52 0.19
N LEU A 190 -15.26 2.06 1.38
CA LEU A 190 -15.13 1.41 2.70
C LEU A 190 -13.70 1.00 3.07
N THR A 191 -12.69 1.59 2.43
CA THR A 191 -11.28 1.28 2.66
C THR A 191 -10.44 2.54 2.80
N ASP A 192 -9.26 2.39 3.39
CA ASP A 192 -8.23 3.43 3.57
C ASP A 192 -6.89 2.91 3.07
N PHE A 193 -6.10 3.76 2.40
CA PHE A 193 -4.74 3.40 2.02
C PHE A 193 -3.79 3.44 3.22
N VAL A 194 -3.02 2.38 3.40
CA VAL A 194 -1.99 2.29 4.47
C VAL A 194 -0.64 2.85 4.03
N ILE A 195 -0.46 3.06 2.72
CA ILE A 195 0.82 3.38 2.06
C ILE A 195 1.10 4.89 1.95
N LEU A 196 0.16 5.76 2.34
CA LEU A 196 0.28 7.20 2.11
C LEU A 196 1.42 7.86 2.90
N PRO A 197 1.64 7.55 4.20
CA PRO A 197 2.72 8.18 4.95
C PRO A 197 4.12 7.98 4.35
N PRO A 198 4.57 6.76 3.98
CA PRO A 198 5.88 6.60 3.34
C PRO A 198 5.96 7.26 1.95
N LEU A 199 4.86 7.33 1.19
CA LEU A 199 4.85 8.08 -0.07
C LEU A 199 5.01 9.59 0.13
N GLN A 200 4.37 10.15 1.17
CA GLN A 200 4.56 11.56 1.54
C GLN A 200 6.03 11.85 1.88
N GLN A 201 6.71 10.95 2.60
CA GLN A 201 8.14 11.11 2.90
C GLN A 201 9.01 11.17 1.64
N LEU A 202 8.69 10.36 0.62
CA LEU A 202 9.39 10.39 -0.67
C LEU A 202 9.18 11.72 -1.41
N VAL A 203 7.94 12.22 -1.45
CA VAL A 203 7.61 13.52 -2.06
C VAL A 203 8.30 14.67 -1.34
N ASP A 204 8.25 14.69 -0.02
CA ASP A 204 8.89 15.71 0.81
C ASP A 204 10.41 15.72 0.59
N THR A 205 11.02 14.54 0.51
CA THR A 205 12.47 14.42 0.26
C THR A 205 12.83 14.90 -1.14
N ALA A 206 12.06 14.51 -2.16
CA ALA A 206 12.26 14.95 -3.53
C ALA A 206 12.16 16.50 -3.63
N GLY A 207 11.20 17.11 -2.93
CA GLY A 207 11.03 18.57 -2.90
C GLY A 207 12.11 19.33 -2.10
N LYS A 208 12.73 18.70 -1.09
CA LYS A 208 13.77 19.33 -0.24
C LYS A 208 15.16 19.40 -0.86
N GLN A 209 15.43 18.73 -2.00
CA GLN A 209 16.74 18.76 -2.67
C GLN A 209 17.18 20.16 -3.17
N VAL A 210 16.39 21.21 -2.88
CA VAL A 210 16.66 22.62 -3.22
C VAL A 210 17.79 23.27 -2.38
N VAL A 211 18.30 22.67 -1.29
CA VAL A 211 19.28 23.36 -0.41
C VAL A 211 20.51 22.50 -0.05
N THR A 212 21.40 22.25 -1.02
CA THR A 212 22.85 22.05 -0.75
C THR A 212 23.69 22.50 -1.95
N GLY A 213 23.64 23.81 -2.25
CA GLY A 213 24.68 24.45 -3.07
C GLY A 213 25.95 24.70 -2.21
N PRO A 214 27.17 24.55 -2.76
CA PRO A 214 28.39 24.65 -1.99
C PRO A 214 28.58 26.08 -1.46
N SER A 215 28.80 26.20 -0.16
CA SER A 215 29.30 27.44 0.45
C SER A 215 30.75 27.62 0.01
N SER A 216 30.95 28.35 -1.08
CA SER A 216 32.26 28.85 -1.50
C SER A 216 32.83 29.73 -0.38
N ARG A 217 34.06 29.39 0.04
CA ARG A 217 34.92 30.26 0.86
C ARG A 217 35.37 31.47 0.07
#